data_AF-A0A418C5S7-F1
#
_entry.id   AF-A0A418C5S7-F1
#
_cell.length_a   1.000
_cell.length_b   1.000
_cell.length_c   1.000
_cell.angle_alpha   90.00
_cell.angle_beta   90.00
_cell.angle_gamma   90.00
#
_symmetry.space_group_name_H-M   'P 1'
#
loop_
_entity.id
_entity.type
_entity.pdbx_description
1 polymer ?
#
loop_
_entity_poly.entity_id
_entity_poly.type
_entity_poly.pdbx_seq_one_letter_code
_entity_poly.pdbx_strand_id
1 'polypeptide(L)'
;METECRECGSDDIVEDYAAGDLICRGCGIVLAERLIDETAEWNNYAEDDRDRGNQSRIGEAVDSRMGETTLQTFLVKSASHSETAAPKYLNAAPTTTSMRRHEGVEQIKTLAHALNVGAPVVDCAITIYARVDEENLFAHKKSNERNGVFAAILFMACRECSHSRTLKELSVASGVD
;
A
#
# COMPACT_ATOMS: atom_id res chain seq x y z
N MET A 1 2.67 -22.19 -13.39
CA MET A 1 3.31 -22.27 -14.71
C MET A 1 3.98 -23.61 -14.84
N GLU A 2 3.86 -24.26 -16.00
CA GLU A 2 4.62 -25.49 -16.25
C GLU A 2 6.11 -25.14 -16.36
N THR A 3 6.94 -25.80 -15.56
CA THR A 3 8.38 -25.53 -15.47
C THR A 3 9.22 -26.52 -16.28
N GLU A 4 8.59 -27.53 -16.88
CA GLU A 4 9.23 -28.49 -17.77
C GLU A 4 8.30 -28.85 -18.94
N CYS A 5 8.90 -29.16 -20.09
CA CYS A 5 8.19 -29.67 -21.24
C CYS A 5 7.92 -31.17 -21.09
N ARG A 6 6.65 -31.59 -21.17
CA ARG A 6 6.25 -33.01 -21.05
C ARG A 6 6.71 -33.91 -22.20
N GLU A 7 7.01 -33.32 -23.37
CA GLU A 7 7.40 -34.07 -24.57
C GLU A 7 8.90 -34.33 -24.63
N CYS A 8 9.74 -33.33 -24.31
CA CYS A 8 11.20 -33.45 -24.43
C CYS A 8 11.96 -33.36 -23.10
N GLY A 9 11.28 -33.07 -21.98
CA GLY A 9 11.90 -32.93 -20.66
C GLY A 9 12.77 -31.69 -20.49
N SER A 10 12.74 -30.74 -21.43
CA SER A 10 13.50 -29.49 -21.35
C SER A 10 12.85 -28.51 -20.38
N ASP A 11 13.68 -27.81 -19.60
CA ASP A 11 13.34 -26.69 -18.72
C ASP A 11 13.43 -25.32 -19.41
N ASP A 12 13.86 -25.29 -20.68
CA ASP A 12 14.01 -24.06 -21.44
C ASP A 12 12.68 -23.63 -22.07
N ILE A 13 11.87 -22.94 -21.27
CA ILE A 13 10.54 -22.44 -21.61
C ILE A 13 10.59 -20.92 -21.71
N VAL A 14 9.98 -20.37 -22.77
CA VAL A 14 9.90 -18.94 -23.05
C VAL A 14 8.47 -18.50 -23.23
N GLU A 15 8.15 -17.33 -22.68
CA GLU A 15 6.92 -16.60 -22.99
C GLU A 15 7.14 -15.73 -24.23
N ASP A 16 6.36 -15.99 -25.28
CA ASP A 16 6.21 -15.08 -26.41
C ASP A 16 5.04 -14.14 -26.12
N TYR A 17 5.35 -12.95 -25.62
CA TYR A 17 4.34 -11.91 -25.32
C TYR A 17 3.59 -11.41 -26.56
N ALA A 18 4.19 -11.47 -27.76
CA ALA A 18 3.53 -10.97 -28.96
C ALA A 18 2.43 -11.92 -29.44
N ALA A 19 2.67 -13.23 -29.30
CA ALA A 19 1.67 -14.27 -29.60
C ALA A 19 0.75 -14.55 -28.40
N GLY A 20 1.22 -14.31 -27.17
CA GLY A 20 0.56 -14.72 -25.93
C GLY A 20 0.73 -16.21 -25.66
N ASP A 21 1.88 -16.78 -26.00
CA ASP A 21 2.11 -18.23 -25.96
C ASP A 21 3.31 -18.58 -25.07
N LEU A 22 3.26 -19.75 -24.42
CA LEU A 22 4.35 -20.33 -23.66
C LEU A 22 4.97 -21.46 -24.47
N ILE A 23 6.21 -21.28 -24.91
CA ILE A 23 6.86 -22.12 -25.92
C ILE A 23 8.08 -22.81 -25.31
N CYS A 24 8.20 -24.12 -25.51
CA CYS A 24 9.44 -24.83 -25.20
C CYS A 24 10.48 -24.60 -26.32
N ARG A 25 11.66 -24.07 -25.99
CA ARG A 25 12.75 -23.88 -26.96
C ARG A 25 13.42 -25.19 -27.38
N GLY A 26 13.32 -26.24 -26.57
CA GLY A 26 13.91 -27.55 -26.84
C GLY A 26 13.25 -28.31 -27.99
N CYS A 27 11.91 -28.31 -28.06
CA CYS A 27 11.16 -29.04 -29.08
C CYS A 27 10.18 -28.18 -29.90
N GLY A 28 10.00 -26.90 -29.54
CA GLY A 28 9.11 -25.98 -30.24
C GLY A 28 7.62 -26.16 -29.93
N ILE A 29 7.25 -27.01 -28.97
CA ILE A 29 5.85 -27.20 -28.59
C ILE A 29 5.34 -25.98 -27.81
N VAL A 30 4.09 -25.61 -28.08
CA VAL A 30 3.34 -24.63 -27.30
C VAL A 30 2.72 -25.34 -26.10
N LEU A 31 3.15 -24.96 -24.89
CA LEU A 31 2.69 -25.52 -23.61
C LEU A 31 1.41 -24.84 -23.13
N ALA A 32 1.26 -23.55 -23.42
CA ALA A 32 0.05 -22.79 -23.14
C ALA A 32 -0.15 -21.70 -24.20
N GLU A 33 -1.40 -21.46 -24.55
CA GLU A 33 -1.82 -20.41 -25.48
C GLU A 33 -2.68 -19.38 -24.73
N ARG A 34 -2.78 -18.16 -25.26
CA ARG A 34 -3.61 -17.07 -24.71
C ARG A 34 -3.24 -16.70 -23.27
N LEU A 35 -1.94 -16.56 -23.01
CA LEU A 35 -1.46 -16.02 -21.75
C LEU A 35 -2.00 -14.61 -21.56
N ILE A 36 -2.52 -14.39 -20.36
CA ILE A 36 -2.89 -13.05 -19.90
C ILE A 36 -1.60 -12.40 -19.42
N ASP A 37 -1.31 -11.22 -19.96
CA ASP A 37 -0.17 -10.42 -19.50
C ASP A 37 -0.53 -9.77 -18.15
N GLU A 38 -0.01 -10.34 -17.06
CA GLU A 38 -0.16 -9.79 -15.71
C GLU A 38 0.65 -8.49 -15.50
N THR A 39 1.59 -8.17 -16.40
CA THR A 39 2.38 -6.93 -16.34
C THR A 39 1.66 -5.73 -16.97
N ALA A 40 0.76 -5.99 -17.93
CA ALA A 40 0.06 -4.95 -18.70
C ALA A 40 -0.97 -4.14 -17.92
N GLU A 41 -1.30 -4.51 -16.67
CA GLU A 41 -2.42 -3.90 -15.95
C GLU A 41 -2.05 -3.12 -14.67
N TRP A 42 -0.76 -2.99 -14.31
CA TRP A 42 -0.38 -2.21 -13.13
C TRP A 42 0.24 -0.84 -13.43
N ASN A 43 0.75 -0.63 -14.65
CA ASN A 43 1.56 0.55 -15.01
C ASN A 43 1.12 1.17 -16.35
N ASN A 44 -0.18 1.34 -16.58
CA ASN A 44 -0.61 2.23 -17.65
C ASN A 44 -0.35 3.69 -17.24
N TYR A 45 0.89 4.14 -17.41
CA TYR A 45 1.32 5.53 -17.23
C TYR A 45 0.81 6.47 -18.34
N ALA A 46 0.02 5.95 -19.29
CA ALA A 46 -0.67 6.80 -20.25
C ALA A 46 -1.88 7.43 -19.55
N GLU A 47 -1.68 8.68 -19.16
CA GLU A 47 -2.64 9.65 -18.64
C GLU A 47 -2.74 9.67 -17.11
N ASP A 48 -2.33 10.82 -16.57
CA ASP A 48 -2.59 11.30 -15.21
C ASP A 48 -3.99 10.85 -14.76
N ASP A 49 -4.07 9.88 -13.84
CA ASP A 49 -5.31 9.30 -13.27
C ASP A 49 -6.28 10.37 -12.71
N ARG A 50 -5.81 11.63 -12.58
CA ARG A 50 -6.61 12.79 -12.19
C ARG A 50 -7.50 13.30 -13.33
N ASP A 51 -7.19 12.98 -14.57
CA ASP A 51 -8.04 13.28 -15.72
C ASP A 51 -8.96 12.10 -16.01
N ARG A 52 -10.22 12.40 -16.34
CA ARG A 52 -11.37 11.47 -16.31
C ARG A 52 -11.38 10.43 -17.45
N GLY A 53 -10.21 9.94 -17.87
CA GLY A 53 -10.00 9.17 -19.10
C GLY A 53 -9.70 7.68 -18.90
N ASN A 54 -9.15 7.27 -17.76
CA ASN A 54 -8.68 5.90 -17.57
C ASN A 54 -9.83 4.92 -17.24
N GLN A 55 -10.54 4.46 -18.26
CA GLN A 55 -11.64 3.47 -18.14
C GLN A 55 -11.15 2.05 -17.81
N SER A 56 -9.84 1.81 -17.82
CA SER A 56 -9.24 0.49 -17.57
C SER A 56 -8.98 0.21 -16.09
N ARG A 57 -8.94 1.24 -15.22
CA ARG A 57 -8.69 1.07 -13.78
C ARG A 57 -9.94 0.53 -13.07
N ILE A 58 -9.98 -0.78 -12.84
CA ILE A 58 -11.10 -1.48 -12.18
C ILE A 58 -10.89 -1.74 -10.68
N GLY A 59 -9.73 -1.39 -10.12
CA GLY A 59 -9.40 -1.67 -8.72
C GLY A 59 -8.42 -0.67 -8.11
N GLU A 60 -8.20 -0.78 -6.80
CA GLU A 60 -7.21 -0.03 -6.03
C GLU A 60 -6.34 -0.99 -5.23
N ALA A 61 -5.04 -0.70 -5.18
CA ALA A 61 -4.09 -1.50 -4.42
C ALA A 61 -4.36 -1.32 -2.91
N VAL A 62 -4.53 -2.43 -2.21
CA VAL A 62 -4.77 -2.44 -0.77
C VAL A 62 -3.48 -2.80 -0.06
N ASP A 63 -3.12 -2.01 0.95
CA ASP A 63 -1.96 -2.30 1.78
C ASP A 63 -2.32 -3.35 2.83
N SER A 64 -1.80 -4.57 2.65
CA SER A 64 -2.05 -5.70 3.55
C SER A 64 -1.59 -5.45 4.99
N ARG A 65 -0.67 -4.48 5.20
CA ARG A 65 -0.20 -4.07 6.53
C ARG A 65 -1.28 -3.36 7.36
N MET A 66 -2.36 -2.89 6.74
CA MET A 66 -3.44 -2.17 7.43
C MET A 66 -4.50 -3.10 8.06
N GLY A 67 -4.31 -4.42 7.94
CA GLY A 67 -5.20 -5.44 8.51
C GLY A 67 -6.45 -5.65 7.64
N GLU A 68 -7.59 -5.95 8.27
CA GLU A 68 -8.86 -6.15 7.55
C GLU A 68 -9.19 -4.91 6.71
N THR A 69 -9.00 -5.05 5.40
CA THR A 69 -9.27 -4.03 4.42
C THR A 69 -10.76 -3.71 4.49
N THR A 70 -11.11 -2.60 5.12
CA THR A 70 -12.47 -2.09 5.00
C THR A 70 -12.53 -1.49 3.60
N LEU A 71 -13.10 -2.22 2.64
CA LEU A 71 -13.30 -1.74 1.28
C LEU A 71 -14.35 -0.63 1.33
N GLN A 72 -13.88 0.61 1.52
CA GLN A 72 -14.72 1.79 1.61
C GLN A 72 -14.60 2.59 0.33
N THR A 73 -15.73 3.05 -0.19
CA THR A 73 -15.78 4.03 -1.26
C THR A 73 -16.43 5.30 -0.71
N PHE A 74 -15.93 6.46 -1.15
CA PHE A 74 -16.45 7.75 -0.73
C PHE A 74 -17.24 8.39 -1.86
N LEU A 75 -18.46 8.83 -1.57
CA LEU A 75 -19.24 9.64 -2.50
C LEU A 75 -18.81 11.10 -2.35
N VAL A 76 -18.14 11.63 -3.37
CA VAL A 76 -17.78 13.06 -3.44
C VAL A 76 -18.85 13.81 -4.22
N LYS A 77 -19.20 15.00 -3.76
CA LYS A 77 -20.19 15.86 -4.44
C LYS A 77 -19.66 16.28 -5.82
N SER A 78 -20.44 15.99 -6.87
CA SER A 78 -20.16 16.52 -8.22
C SER A 78 -20.42 18.02 -8.26
N ALA A 79 -19.52 18.77 -8.91
CA ALA A 79 -19.64 20.22 -9.12
C ALA A 79 -20.92 20.66 -9.86
N SER A 80 -21.66 19.73 -10.47
CA SER A 80 -22.82 19.99 -11.33
C SER A 80 -24.19 19.99 -10.62
N HIS A 81 -24.28 19.68 -9.32
CA HIS A 81 -25.56 19.60 -8.61
C HIS A 81 -25.67 20.55 -7.40
N SER A 82 -26.85 21.18 -7.30
CA SER A 82 -27.36 22.13 -6.30
C SER A 82 -26.69 22.08 -4.92
N GLU A 83 -26.37 23.26 -4.39
CA GLU A 83 -25.54 23.46 -3.21
C GLU A 83 -26.08 22.82 -1.90
N THR A 84 -27.34 22.41 -1.85
CA THR A 84 -28.05 22.16 -0.58
C THR A 84 -28.29 20.70 -0.18
N ALA A 85 -27.83 19.71 -0.95
CA ALA A 85 -28.03 18.29 -0.60
C ALA A 85 -26.73 17.63 -0.11
N ALA A 86 -26.56 17.54 1.21
CA ALA A 86 -25.61 16.61 1.81
C ALA A 86 -26.06 15.15 1.53
N PRO A 87 -25.16 14.21 1.25
CA PRO A 87 -25.52 12.81 1.06
C PRO A 87 -26.16 12.27 2.34
N LYS A 88 -27.46 11.95 2.28
CA LYS A 88 -28.29 11.60 3.44
C LYS A 88 -28.03 10.20 4.00
N TYR A 89 -27.20 9.39 3.34
CA TYR A 89 -27.00 7.97 3.64
C TYR A 89 -25.51 7.59 3.59
N LEU A 90 -24.76 8.02 4.60
CA LEU A 90 -23.41 7.52 4.89
C LEU A 90 -23.53 6.38 5.91
N ASN A 91 -23.87 5.17 5.46
CA ASN A 91 -24.11 4.03 6.37
C ASN A 91 -22.97 3.00 6.40
N ALA A 92 -21.81 3.30 5.84
CA ALA A 92 -20.60 2.50 6.04
C ALA A 92 -19.65 3.24 6.98
N ALA A 93 -19.95 3.23 8.29
CA ALA A 93 -18.99 3.71 9.27
C ALA A 93 -17.81 2.72 9.30
N PRO A 94 -16.56 3.19 9.13
CA PRO A 94 -15.39 2.32 9.31
C PRO A 94 -15.39 1.72 10.71
N THR A 95 -14.84 0.51 10.84
CA THR A 95 -14.63 -0.09 12.15
C THR A 95 -13.70 0.81 12.97
N THR A 96 -13.93 0.90 14.28
CA THR A 96 -13.11 1.71 15.19
C THR A 96 -11.63 1.34 15.12
N THR A 97 -11.33 0.06 14.86
CA THR A 97 -9.97 -0.46 14.65
C THR A 97 -9.34 0.06 13.36
N SER A 98 -10.05 0.01 12.22
CA SER A 98 -9.55 0.53 10.95
C SER A 98 -9.27 2.03 11.04
N MET A 99 -10.19 2.81 11.64
CA MET A 99 -10.00 4.25 11.86
C MET A 99 -8.73 4.53 12.67
N ARG A 100 -8.51 3.79 13.77
CA ARG A 100 -7.33 3.97 14.63
C ARG A 100 -6.02 3.66 13.91
N ARG A 101 -6.01 2.64 13.04
CA ARG A 101 -4.83 2.30 12.22
C ARG A 101 -4.52 3.40 11.21
N HIS A 102 -5.53 3.87 10.48
CA HIS A 102 -5.37 4.97 9.54
C HIS A 102 -4.90 6.24 10.24
N GLU A 103 -5.48 6.59 11.40
CA GLU A 103 -5.04 7.71 12.22
C GLU A 103 -3.57 7.58 12.62
N GLY A 104 -3.15 6.39 13.09
CA GLY A 104 -1.76 6.16 13.50
C GLY A 104 -0.76 6.30 12.36
N VAL A 105 -1.09 5.80 11.17
CA VAL A 105 -0.23 5.93 9.99
C VAL A 105 -0.13 7.39 9.53
N GLU A 106 -1.24 8.13 9.53
CA GLU A 106 -1.24 9.56 9.20
C GLU A 106 -0.37 10.36 10.18
N GLN A 107 -0.38 10.03 11.47
CA GLN A 107 0.52 10.64 12.46
C GLN A 107 1.99 10.32 12.17
N ILE A 108 2.33 9.06 11.86
CA ILE A 108 3.70 8.67 11.49
C ILE A 108 4.16 9.43 10.23
N LYS A 109 3.31 9.55 9.22
CA LYS A 109 3.61 10.33 8.00
C LYS A 109 3.83 11.82 8.30
N THR A 110 3.02 12.40 9.18
CA THR A 110 3.16 13.80 9.60
C THR A 110 4.50 14.03 10.30
N LEU A 111 4.90 13.12 11.20
CA LEU A 111 6.21 13.18 11.88
C LEU A 111 7.36 12.98 10.90
N ALA A 112 7.24 12.03 9.96
CA ALA A 112 8.24 11.79 8.92
C ALA A 112 8.41 13.01 8.02
N HIS A 113 7.32 13.69 7.66
CA HIS A 113 7.36 14.94 6.89
C HIS A 113 8.04 16.07 7.68
N ALA A 114 7.73 16.22 8.97
CA ALA A 114 8.37 17.21 9.84
C ALA A 114 9.90 17.00 9.95
N LEU A 115 10.36 15.74 9.92
CA LEU A 115 11.77 15.37 9.97
C LEU A 115 12.45 15.24 8.60
N ASN A 116 11.72 15.56 7.52
CA ASN A 116 12.15 15.43 6.12
C ASN A 116 12.75 14.04 5.81
N VAL A 117 12.01 13.00 6.18
CA VAL A 117 12.39 11.59 6.04
C VAL A 117 11.83 11.03 4.73
N GLY A 118 12.63 10.23 4.02
CA GLY A 118 12.27 9.66 2.72
C GLY A 118 11.25 8.51 2.80
N ALA A 119 10.57 8.25 1.67
CA ALA A 119 9.62 7.14 1.50
C ALA A 119 10.09 5.76 2.03
N PRO A 120 11.34 5.29 1.81
CA PRO A 120 11.74 3.96 2.29
C PRO A 120 11.68 3.81 3.81
N VAL A 121 11.97 4.89 4.54
CA VAL A 121 11.91 4.89 6.01
C VAL A 121 10.45 4.92 6.49
N VAL A 122 9.57 5.63 5.78
CA VAL A 122 8.14 5.65 6.08
C VAL A 122 7.53 4.26 5.89
N ASP A 123 7.89 3.55 4.82
CA ASP A 123 7.42 2.19 4.58
C ASP A 123 7.91 1.18 5.64
N CYS A 124 9.18 1.32 6.06
CA CYS A 124 9.71 0.57 7.17
C CYS A 124 8.94 0.88 8.47
N ALA A 125 8.66 2.16 8.75
CA ALA A 125 7.89 2.59 9.92
C ALA A 125 6.45 2.03 9.92
N ILE A 126 5.77 2.02 8.76
CA ILE A 126 4.43 1.42 8.61
C ILE A 126 4.48 -0.08 8.89
N THR A 127 5.52 -0.77 8.41
CA THR A 127 5.71 -2.21 8.66
C THR A 127 5.92 -2.52 10.14
N ILE A 128 6.72 -1.73 10.84
CA ILE A 128 6.91 -1.86 12.29
C ILE A 128 5.60 -1.53 13.03
N TYR A 129 4.89 -0.47 12.60
CA TYR A 129 3.60 -0.08 13.18
C TYR A 129 2.57 -1.20 13.10
N ALA A 130 2.43 -1.86 11.94
CA ALA A 130 1.52 -2.98 11.77
C ALA A 130 1.79 -4.11 12.77
N ARG A 131 3.06 -4.49 12.96
CA ARG A 131 3.45 -5.51 13.95
C ARG A 131 3.10 -5.10 15.39
N VAL A 132 3.40 -3.86 15.76
CA VAL A 132 3.10 -3.35 17.11
C VAL A 132 1.59 -3.27 17.35
N ASP A 133 0.80 -3.00 16.30
CA ASP A 133 -0.64 -2.97 16.36
C ASP A 133 -1.27 -4.36 16.54
N GLU A 134 -0.74 -5.37 15.85
CA GLU A 134 -1.15 -6.78 16.00
C GLU A 134 -0.97 -7.28 17.44
N GLU A 135 0.12 -6.88 18.09
CA GLU A 135 0.41 -7.23 19.49
C GLU A 135 -0.41 -6.41 20.52
N ASN A 136 -1.25 -5.47 20.08
CA ASN A 136 -2.10 -4.61 20.93
C ASN A 136 -1.34 -3.84 22.04
N LEU A 137 -0.05 -3.56 21.85
CA LEU A 137 0.85 -2.98 22.86
C LEU A 137 0.45 -1.57 23.35
N PHE A 138 -0.32 -0.81 22.56
CA PHE A 138 -0.68 0.58 22.85
C PHE A 138 -2.18 0.87 22.74
N ALA A 139 -3.03 -0.15 22.55
CA ALA A 139 -4.48 0.02 22.43
C ALA A 139 -5.13 0.65 23.69
N HIS A 140 -4.58 0.35 24.87
CA HIS A 140 -5.08 0.86 26.16
C HIS A 140 -4.34 2.10 26.69
N LYS A 141 -3.37 2.63 25.94
CA LYS A 141 -2.54 3.78 26.36
C LYS A 141 -3.23 5.11 26.10
N LYS A 142 -2.90 6.14 26.90
CA LYS A 142 -3.44 7.50 26.72
C LYS A 142 -2.95 8.12 25.42
N SER A 143 -3.67 9.13 24.91
CA SER A 143 -3.31 9.76 23.63
C SER A 143 -1.88 10.31 23.58
N ASN A 144 -1.39 10.94 24.65
CA ASN A 144 -0.01 11.43 24.71
C ASN A 144 1.03 10.28 24.66
N GLU A 145 0.71 9.13 25.26
CA GLU A 145 1.58 7.96 25.24
C GLU A 145 1.61 7.30 23.86
N ARG A 146 0.51 7.39 23.08
CA ARG A 146 0.48 6.93 21.67
C ARG A 146 1.45 7.72 20.79
N ASN A 147 1.54 9.04 20.97
CA ASN A 147 2.48 9.88 20.23
C ASN A 147 3.94 9.47 20.49
N GLY A 148 4.26 9.11 21.74
CA GLY A 148 5.57 8.57 22.09
C GLY A 148 5.88 7.24 21.39
N VAL A 149 4.87 6.37 21.24
CA VAL A 149 5.01 5.12 20.47
C VAL A 149 5.28 5.39 19.00
N PHE A 150 4.57 6.35 18.38
CA PHE A 150 4.81 6.71 16.97
C PHE A 150 6.22 7.28 16.75
N ALA A 151 6.70 8.13 17.67
CA ALA A 151 8.08 8.63 17.63
C ALA A 151 9.09 7.49 17.78
N ALA A 152 8.87 6.54 18.70
CA ALA A 152 9.74 5.39 18.89
C ALA A 152 9.79 4.49 17.64
N ILE A 153 8.66 4.23 17.00
CA ILE A 153 8.57 3.45 15.75
C ILE A 153 9.37 4.14 14.64
N LEU A 154 9.18 5.45 14.48
CA LEU A 154 9.92 6.22 13.47
C LEU A 154 11.43 6.21 13.73
N PHE A 155 11.86 6.31 15.00
CA PHE A 155 13.27 6.20 15.36
C PHE A 155 13.86 4.83 15.03
N MET A 156 13.12 3.75 15.31
CA MET A 156 13.52 2.39 14.96
C MET A 156 13.65 2.22 13.44
N ALA A 157 12.68 2.71 12.67
CA ALA A 157 12.71 2.66 11.21
C ALA A 157 13.89 3.45 10.62
N CYS A 158 14.16 4.65 11.15
CA CYS A 158 15.32 5.45 10.79
C CYS A 158 16.63 4.68 10.99
N ARG A 159 16.72 3.87 12.05
CA ARG A 159 17.90 3.05 12.33
C ARG A 159 18.03 1.85 11.39
N GLU A 160 16.93 1.19 11.04
CA GLU A 160 16.93 0.07 10.08
C GLU A 160 17.35 0.53 8.67
N CYS A 161 16.88 1.69 8.24
CA CYS A 161 17.22 2.25 6.93
C CYS A 161 18.56 3.01 6.89
N SER A 162 19.41 2.88 7.92
CA SER A 162 20.71 3.60 8.01
C SER A 162 20.60 5.13 7.89
N HIS A 163 19.46 5.69 8.26
CA HIS A 163 19.14 7.12 8.23
C HIS A 163 18.92 7.64 9.65
N SER A 164 19.96 7.57 10.47
CA SER A 164 19.84 7.88 11.90
C SER A 164 19.43 9.34 12.14
N ARG A 165 18.51 9.52 13.10
CA ARG A 165 18.07 10.81 13.62
C ARG A 165 18.33 10.86 15.12
N THR A 166 18.56 12.05 15.66
CA THR A 166 18.83 12.18 17.09
C THR A 166 17.52 12.17 17.89
N LEU A 167 17.57 11.65 19.12
CA LEU A 167 16.39 11.67 20.00
C LEU A 167 15.87 13.09 20.28
N LYS A 168 16.76 14.09 20.25
CA LYS A 168 16.40 15.51 20.40
C LYS A 168 15.56 16.03 19.22
N GLU A 169 15.87 15.60 18.01
CA GLU A 169 15.08 15.99 16.82
C GLU A 169 13.68 15.38 16.90
N LEU A 170 13.58 14.12 17.34
CA LEU A 170 12.29 13.45 17.52
C LEU A 170 11.47 14.06 18.66
N SER A 171 12.09 14.43 19.79
CA SER A 171 11.36 15.05 20.90
C SER A 171 10.77 16.40 20.48
N VAL A 172 11.53 17.21 19.73
CA VAL A 172 11.05 18.47 19.16
C VAL A 172 9.92 18.25 18.16
N ALA A 173 10.02 17.24 17.29
CA ALA A 173 9.01 16.99 16.27
C ALA A 173 7.72 16.36 16.82
N SER A 174 7.82 15.51 17.84
CA SER A 174 6.67 14.80 18.43
C SER A 174 6.04 15.52 19.62
N GLY A 175 6.73 16.49 20.23
CA GLY A 175 6.29 17.15 21.46
C GLY A 175 6.24 16.21 22.66
N VAL A 176 6.99 15.10 22.61
CA VAL A 176 7.09 14.10 23.67
C VAL A 176 8.45 14.26 24.35
N ASP A 177 8.43 14.35 25.68
CA ASP A 177 9.62 14.47 26.54
C ASP A 177 10.32 13.13 26.79
#